data_AF-A0A397AC52-F1
#
_entry.id   AF-A0A397AC52-F1
#
_cell.length_a   1.000
_cell.length_b   1.000
_cell.length_c   1.000
_cell.angle_alpha   90.00
_cell.angle_beta   90.00
_cell.angle_gamma   90.00
#
_symmetry.space_group_name_H-M   'P 1'
#
loop_
_entity.id
_entity.type
_entity.pdbx_description
1 polymer ?
#
loop_
_entity_poly.entity_id
_entity_poly.type
_entity_poly.pdbx_seq_one_letter_code
_entity_poly.pdbx_strand_id
1 'polypeptide(L)'
;WWTVHLSDDVWSVREDAAVALGSVLRAYPTDEALRKQIVELAATFLGKAKDQPAMSQAAYDALVKSEVAHSTKQRFSCCSFEPRQLKRATDHDLCHDHDPAAGHALWAHTDGAIYLVREMCATKEAQADAIALFPALVDASILRHFPQTSILQETLWKQLPVIGASLGKQVFKRHIELFFDPLALTLQGTHRLAKFAAVECTKQLSQLIGPSIFRGRLDANSMWLAVIAPHLDPQP
;
A
#
# COMPACT_ATOMS: atom_id res chain seq x y z
N TRP A 1 -1.07 12.40 16.30
CA TRP A 1 -0.62 13.46 15.38
C TRP A 1 0.35 12.95 14.32
N TRP A 2 1.34 12.10 14.62
CA TRP A 2 2.25 11.53 13.60
C TRP A 2 1.61 10.48 12.67
N THR A 3 0.60 9.75 13.14
CA THR A 3 -0.11 8.70 12.37
C THR A 3 -0.89 9.22 11.17
N VAL A 4 -1.15 10.54 11.10
CA VAL A 4 -1.82 11.17 9.95
C VAL A 4 -1.01 11.02 8.65
N HIS A 5 0.32 10.98 8.76
CA HIS A 5 1.22 10.88 7.62
C HIS A 5 1.15 9.54 6.89
N LEU A 6 0.56 8.49 7.50
CA LEU A 6 0.21 7.25 6.78
C LEU A 6 -0.79 7.48 5.64
N SER A 7 -1.50 8.60 5.63
CA SER A 7 -2.51 8.92 4.63
C SER A 7 -2.14 10.12 3.76
N ASP A 8 -0.91 10.60 3.87
CA ASP A 8 -0.40 11.78 3.14
C ASP A 8 -0.58 11.64 1.62
N ASP A 9 -0.73 12.76 0.91
CA ASP A 9 -0.81 12.78 -0.56
C ASP A 9 0.48 12.21 -1.20
N VAL A 10 1.64 12.36 -0.54
CA VAL A 10 2.95 11.92 -1.04
C VAL A 10 3.26 10.50 -0.58
N TRP A 11 3.51 9.59 -1.55
CA TRP A 11 3.74 8.18 -1.27
C TRP A 11 4.94 7.91 -0.37
N SER A 12 6.04 8.66 -0.53
CA SER A 12 7.23 8.48 0.30
C SER A 12 7.00 8.92 1.75
N VAL A 13 6.14 9.92 1.98
CA VAL A 13 5.76 10.32 3.34
C VAL A 13 4.95 9.22 4.02
N ARG A 14 4.05 8.55 3.28
CA ARG A 14 3.31 7.39 3.79
C ARG A 14 4.25 6.24 4.16
N GLU A 15 5.22 5.94 3.30
CA GLU A 15 6.22 4.90 3.56
C GLU A 15 7.09 5.24 4.77
N ASP A 16 7.64 6.46 4.85
CA ASP A 16 8.48 6.89 5.97
C ASP A 16 7.72 6.90 7.30
N ALA A 17 6.44 7.28 7.29
CA ALA A 17 5.57 7.20 8.44
C ALA A 17 5.38 5.75 8.92
N ALA A 18 5.20 4.80 7.99
CA ALA A 18 5.15 3.39 8.32
C ALA A 18 6.50 2.90 8.89
N VAL A 19 7.63 3.28 8.31
CA VAL A 19 8.98 2.93 8.80
C VAL A 19 9.21 3.46 10.22
N ALA A 20 8.74 4.67 10.53
CA ALA A 20 8.79 5.22 11.88
C ALA A 20 7.96 4.37 12.86
N LEU A 21 6.74 3.97 12.50
CA LEU A 21 5.90 3.05 13.30
C LEU A 21 6.57 1.69 13.50
N GLY A 22 7.19 1.14 12.46
CA GLY A 22 7.98 -0.08 12.54
C GLY A 22 9.15 0.03 13.51
N SER A 23 9.83 1.17 13.50
CA SER A 23 10.95 1.45 14.40
C SER A 23 10.48 1.55 15.85
N VAL A 24 9.30 2.11 16.08
CA VAL A 24 8.64 2.13 17.39
C VAL A 24 8.32 0.71 17.87
N LEU A 25 7.75 -0.16 17.03
CA LEU A 25 7.52 -1.57 17.39
C LEU A 25 8.82 -2.30 17.78
N ARG A 26 9.93 -2.02 17.08
CA ARG A 26 11.24 -2.63 17.37
C ARG A 26 11.88 -2.06 18.64
N ALA A 27 11.67 -0.78 18.94
CA ALA A 27 12.22 -0.12 20.11
C ALA A 27 11.48 -0.52 21.40
N TYR A 28 10.18 -0.83 21.30
CA TYR A 28 9.31 -1.17 22.44
C TYR A 28 8.62 -2.53 22.25
N PRO A 29 9.36 -3.64 22.07
CA PRO A 29 8.78 -4.93 21.68
C PRO A 29 7.85 -5.54 22.76
N THR A 30 8.05 -5.20 24.03
CA THR A 30 7.26 -5.69 25.16
C THR A 30 6.02 -4.84 25.45
N ASP A 31 5.85 -3.69 24.79
CA ASP A 31 4.69 -2.83 24.98
C ASP A 31 3.50 -3.35 24.16
N GLU A 32 2.69 -4.20 24.78
CA GLU A 32 1.51 -4.79 24.17
C GLU A 32 0.43 -3.75 23.86
N ALA A 33 0.30 -2.69 24.67
CA ALA A 33 -0.71 -1.66 24.45
C ALA A 33 -0.39 -0.84 23.20
N LEU A 34 0.87 -0.43 23.06
CA LEU A 34 1.38 0.24 21.86
C LEU A 34 1.24 -0.64 20.62
N ARG A 35 1.62 -1.93 20.72
CA ARG A 35 1.46 -2.88 19.61
C ARG A 35 0.00 -2.97 19.18
N LYS A 36 -0.94 -3.13 20.12
CA LYS A 36 -2.38 -3.19 19.81
C LYS A 36 -2.89 -1.93 19.12
N GLN A 37 -2.46 -0.75 19.55
CA GLN A 37 -2.83 0.52 18.89
C GLN A 37 -2.34 0.57 17.43
N ILE A 38 -1.13 0.10 17.16
CA ILE A 38 -0.57 0.07 15.80
C ILE A 38 -1.30 -0.97 14.93
N VAL A 39 -1.62 -2.14 15.49
CA VAL A 39 -2.41 -3.18 14.80
C VAL A 39 -3.81 -2.67 14.44
N GLU A 40 -4.50 -2.02 15.38
CA GLU A 40 -5.83 -1.45 15.18
C GLU A 40 -5.81 -0.33 14.12
N LEU A 41 -4.78 0.50 14.14
CA LEU A 41 -4.55 1.52 13.12
C LEU A 41 -4.38 0.90 11.73
N ALA A 42 -3.53 -0.12 11.60
CA ALA A 42 -3.30 -0.83 10.34
C ALA A 42 -4.61 -1.47 9.82
N ALA A 43 -5.34 -2.17 10.70
CA ALA A 43 -6.60 -2.81 10.36
C ALA A 43 -7.65 -1.80 9.87
N THR A 44 -7.80 -0.69 10.59
CA THR A 44 -8.73 0.39 10.25
C THR A 44 -8.38 1.01 8.90
N PHE A 45 -7.10 1.31 8.68
CA PHE A 45 -6.66 2.01 7.47
C PHE A 45 -6.70 1.11 6.23
N LEU A 46 -6.41 -0.19 6.36
CA LEU A 46 -6.56 -1.15 5.26
C LEU A 46 -8.01 -1.22 4.73
N GLY A 47 -9.00 -1.00 5.59
CA GLY A 47 -10.41 -1.02 5.20
C GLY A 47 -10.87 0.22 4.41
N LYS A 48 -10.22 1.38 4.57
CA LYS A 48 -10.73 2.67 4.09
C LYS A 48 -10.92 2.75 2.57
N ALA A 49 -10.08 2.12 1.76
CA ALA A 49 -10.23 2.12 0.30
C ALA A 49 -11.55 1.48 -0.18
N LYS A 50 -12.21 0.64 0.64
CA LYS A 50 -13.53 0.06 0.31
C LYS A 50 -14.63 1.13 0.26
N ASP A 51 -14.46 2.19 1.04
CA ASP A 51 -15.42 3.30 1.15
C ASP A 51 -15.07 4.46 0.19
N GLN A 52 -14.03 4.30 -0.64
CA GLN A 52 -13.68 5.30 -1.65
C GLN A 52 -14.85 5.46 -2.64
N PRO A 53 -15.34 6.68 -2.89
CA PRO A 53 -16.39 6.88 -3.88
C PRO A 53 -15.97 6.37 -5.26
N ALA A 54 -16.90 5.69 -5.93
CA ALA A 54 -16.66 5.20 -7.29
C ALA A 54 -16.38 6.37 -8.24
N MET A 55 -15.36 6.22 -9.09
CA MET A 55 -14.91 7.26 -10.00
C MET A 55 -14.46 6.65 -11.32
N SER A 56 -14.86 7.24 -12.44
CA SER A 56 -14.39 6.84 -13.76
C SER A 56 -13.00 7.41 -14.04
N GLN A 57 -12.24 6.79 -14.95
CA GLN A 57 -10.95 7.32 -15.39
C GLN A 57 -11.09 8.74 -15.95
N ALA A 58 -12.13 9.01 -16.75
CA ALA A 58 -12.37 10.33 -17.32
C ALA A 58 -12.64 11.41 -16.26
N ALA A 59 -13.41 11.08 -15.21
CA ALA A 59 -13.66 12.00 -14.10
C ALA A 59 -12.39 12.29 -13.31
N TYR A 60 -11.55 11.27 -13.09
CA TYR A 60 -10.26 11.45 -12.45
C TYR A 60 -9.30 12.30 -13.28
N ASP A 61 -9.20 12.04 -14.59
CA ASP A 61 -8.36 12.83 -15.49
C ASP A 61 -8.80 14.30 -15.53
N ALA A 62 -10.11 14.57 -15.48
CA ALA A 62 -10.65 15.92 -15.37
C ALA A 62 -10.29 16.58 -14.03
N LEU A 63 -10.36 15.84 -12.92
CA LEU A 63 -9.95 16.31 -11.60
C LEU A 63 -8.46 16.67 -11.56
N VAL A 64 -7.60 15.81 -12.09
CA VAL A 64 -6.14 16.04 -12.16
C VAL A 64 -5.82 17.27 -13.00
N LYS A 65 -6.55 17.53 -14.08
CA LYS A 65 -6.37 18.70 -14.94
C LYS A 65 -7.01 19.97 -14.41
N SER A 66 -7.84 19.89 -13.37
CA SER A 66 -8.60 21.03 -12.86
C SER A 66 -7.72 21.98 -12.05
N GLU A 67 -7.46 23.18 -12.59
CA GLU A 67 -6.74 24.24 -11.87
C GLU A 67 -7.46 24.62 -10.56
N VAL A 68 -8.80 24.66 -10.58
CA VAL A 68 -9.61 24.99 -9.41
C VAL A 68 -9.42 23.95 -8.30
N ALA A 69 -9.34 22.67 -8.65
CA ALA A 69 -9.14 21.59 -7.68
C ALA A 69 -7.76 21.64 -7.00
N HIS A 70 -6.76 22.25 -7.66
CA HIS A 70 -5.41 22.43 -7.12
C HIS A 70 -5.15 23.83 -6.57
N SER A 71 -6.12 24.75 -6.67
CA SER A 71 -5.95 26.18 -6.36
C SER A 71 -5.70 26.46 -4.88
N THR A 72 -6.17 25.58 -3.99
CA THR A 72 -6.03 25.64 -2.53
C THR A 72 -4.76 24.98 -2.00
N LYS A 73 -4.01 24.26 -2.85
CA LYS A 73 -2.74 23.63 -2.44
C LYS A 73 -1.61 24.67 -2.37
N GLN A 74 -0.76 24.55 -1.35
CA GLN A 74 0.37 25.45 -1.15
C GLN A 74 1.35 25.36 -2.32
N ARG A 75 1.59 26.48 -3.00
CA ARG A 75 2.48 26.55 -4.17
C ARG A 75 3.90 26.83 -3.72
N PHE A 76 4.84 25.95 -4.07
CA PHE A 76 6.26 26.17 -3.89
C PHE A 76 6.86 26.80 -5.16
N SER A 77 7.77 27.74 -5.00
CA SER A 77 8.48 28.35 -6.13
C SER A 77 9.59 27.40 -6.59
N CYS A 78 9.72 27.19 -7.91
CA CYS A 78 10.81 26.36 -8.47
C CYS A 78 12.22 26.88 -8.12
N CYS A 79 12.35 28.16 -7.74
CA CYS A 79 13.63 28.81 -7.45
C CYS A 79 13.85 29.12 -5.96
N SER A 80 12.89 28.80 -5.09
CA SER A 80 13.01 28.98 -3.65
C SER A 80 12.02 28.04 -2.94
N PHE A 81 12.52 27.23 -2.00
CA PHE A 81 11.68 26.44 -1.10
C PHE A 81 10.85 27.31 -0.14
N GLU A 82 10.89 28.64 -0.28
CA GLU A 82 9.96 29.54 0.39
C GLU A 82 8.54 29.32 -0.14
N PRO A 83 7.58 29.01 0.74
CA PRO A 83 6.19 28.95 0.32
C PRO A 83 5.78 30.35 -0.16
N ARG A 84 5.26 30.44 -1.38
CA ARG A 84 4.61 31.68 -1.83
C ARG A 84 3.43 31.89 -0.89
N GLN A 85 3.54 32.88 -0.01
CA GLN A 85 2.45 33.28 0.86
C GLN A 85 1.27 33.67 -0.03
N LEU A 86 0.28 32.79 -0.18
CA LEU A 86 -1.07 33.26 -0.47
C LEU A 86 -1.37 34.25 0.66
N LYS A 87 -1.79 35.47 0.31
CA LYS A 87 -2.31 36.46 1.26
C LYS A 87 -3.16 35.70 2.28
N ARG A 88 -2.63 35.55 3.50
CA ARG A 88 -3.43 35.11 4.64
C ARG A 88 -4.55 36.13 4.71
N ALA A 89 -5.75 35.72 4.31
CA ALA A 89 -6.94 36.38 4.81
C ALA A 89 -6.77 36.33 6.32
N THR A 90 -6.62 37.53 6.88
CA THR A 90 -6.57 37.78 8.31
C THR A 90 -7.92 37.36 8.86
N ASP A 91 -8.05 36.08 9.21
CA ASP A 91 -8.97 35.63 10.23
C ASP A 91 -8.23 34.64 11.10
N HIS A 92 -7.86 35.17 12.25
CA HIS A 92 -7.26 34.46 13.35
C HIS A 92 -8.43 33.86 14.16
N ASP A 93 -9.26 33.01 13.55
CA ASP A 93 -10.37 32.35 14.23
C ASP A 93 -10.86 31.11 13.45
N LEU A 94 -11.14 30.02 14.17
CA LEU A 94 -11.95 28.86 13.72
C LEU A 94 -11.31 27.78 12.82
N CYS A 95 -10.18 27.17 13.19
CA CYS A 95 -9.79 25.87 12.61
C CYS A 95 -9.12 24.91 13.61
N HIS A 96 -9.62 24.88 14.84
CA HIS A 96 -9.14 23.94 15.86
C HIS A 96 -9.76 22.53 15.76
N ASP A 97 -10.69 22.29 14.83
CA ASP A 97 -11.44 21.02 14.69
C ASP A 97 -11.39 20.40 13.28
N HIS A 98 -10.49 20.83 12.40
CA HIS A 98 -10.23 20.03 11.20
C HIS A 98 -9.29 18.88 11.57
N ASP A 99 -9.85 17.67 11.70
CA ASP A 99 -9.05 16.44 11.71
C ASP A 99 -8.08 16.50 10.52
N PRO A 100 -6.76 16.56 10.74
CA PRO A 100 -5.81 16.68 9.65
C PRO A 100 -5.86 15.47 8.70
N ALA A 101 -6.47 14.35 9.11
CA ALA A 101 -6.76 13.21 8.24
C ALA A 101 -8.02 13.39 7.37
N ALA A 102 -8.95 14.30 7.72
CA ALA A 102 -10.22 14.47 7.02
C ALA A 102 -10.08 15.00 5.58
N GLY A 103 -8.93 15.56 5.23
CA GLY A 103 -8.62 15.99 3.86
C GLY A 103 -7.99 14.91 2.98
N HIS A 104 -7.54 13.79 3.56
CA HIS A 104 -6.79 12.78 2.84
C HIS A 104 -7.70 11.77 2.15
N ALA A 105 -7.31 11.32 0.96
CA ALA A 105 -8.08 10.32 0.23
C ALA A 105 -8.13 8.99 0.98
N LEU A 106 -9.28 8.31 0.95
CA LEU A 106 -9.47 7.05 1.68
C LEU A 106 -8.53 5.95 1.18
N TRP A 107 -8.28 5.90 -0.13
CA TRP A 107 -7.30 4.97 -0.69
C TRP A 107 -5.86 5.23 -0.17
N ALA A 108 -5.49 6.48 0.14
CA ALA A 108 -4.15 6.81 0.61
C ALA A 108 -3.89 6.23 2.02
N HIS A 109 -4.92 6.16 2.87
CA HIS A 109 -4.83 5.47 4.16
C HIS A 109 -4.50 3.99 3.98
N THR A 110 -5.21 3.32 3.05
CA THR A 110 -4.95 1.91 2.73
C THR A 110 -3.56 1.71 2.16
N ASP A 111 -3.08 2.61 1.30
CA ASP A 111 -1.72 2.57 0.75
C ASP A 111 -0.65 2.64 1.86
N GLY A 112 -0.78 3.59 2.80
CA GLY A 112 0.09 3.67 3.97
C GLY A 112 0.05 2.43 4.86
N ALA A 113 -1.13 1.84 5.04
CA ALA A 113 -1.28 0.64 5.84
C ALA A 113 -0.61 -0.59 5.21
N ILE A 114 -0.49 -0.66 3.88
CA ILE A 114 0.30 -1.71 3.22
C ILE A 114 1.77 -1.64 3.67
N TYR A 115 2.36 -0.44 3.69
CA TYR A 115 3.72 -0.23 4.21
C TYR A 115 3.80 -0.55 5.71
N LEU A 116 2.77 -0.21 6.48
CA LEU A 116 2.75 -0.51 7.92
C LEU A 116 2.74 -2.01 8.19
N VAL A 117 1.95 -2.81 7.45
CA VAL A 117 1.96 -4.27 7.59
C VAL A 117 3.32 -4.86 7.22
N ARG A 118 4.01 -4.31 6.21
CA ARG A 118 5.40 -4.69 5.90
C ARG A 118 6.31 -4.49 7.10
N GLU A 119 6.24 -3.33 7.74
CA GLU A 119 7.06 -3.06 8.93
C GLU A 119 6.69 -3.96 10.12
N MET A 120 5.41 -4.27 10.32
CA MET A 120 4.98 -5.20 11.36
C MET A 120 5.54 -6.61 11.13
N CYS A 121 5.62 -7.06 9.87
CA CYS A 121 6.23 -8.36 9.52
C CYS A 121 7.72 -8.46 9.89
N ALA A 122 8.41 -7.33 10.01
CA ALA A 122 9.82 -7.27 10.40
C ALA A 122 10.05 -7.36 11.93
N THR A 123 8.97 -7.31 12.74
CA THR A 123 9.05 -7.36 14.21
C THR A 123 8.42 -8.64 14.73
N LYS A 124 9.21 -9.50 15.39
CA LYS A 124 8.80 -10.86 15.79
C LYS A 124 7.50 -10.90 16.60
N GLU A 125 7.33 -9.95 17.52
CA GLU A 125 6.18 -9.84 18.42
C GLU A 125 4.90 -9.40 17.69
N ALA A 126 5.02 -8.76 16.52
CA ALA A 126 3.91 -8.28 15.71
C ALA A 126 3.62 -9.15 14.48
N GLN A 127 4.44 -10.18 14.20
CA GLN A 127 4.27 -11.01 13.00
C GLN A 127 2.91 -11.72 12.94
N ALA A 128 2.44 -12.26 14.07
CA ALA A 128 1.15 -12.93 14.12
C ALA A 128 0.00 -11.97 13.78
N ASP A 129 0.04 -10.77 14.33
CA ASP A 129 -0.95 -9.71 14.06
C ASP A 129 -0.87 -9.25 12.60
N ALA A 130 0.34 -9.10 12.05
CA ALA A 130 0.54 -8.72 10.65
C ALA A 130 -0.03 -9.76 9.67
N ILE A 131 0.20 -11.05 9.95
CA ILE A 131 -0.32 -12.16 9.14
C ILE A 131 -1.85 -12.18 9.17
N ALA A 132 -2.47 -11.86 10.31
CA ALA A 132 -3.92 -11.77 10.43
C ALA A 132 -4.54 -10.69 9.51
N LEU A 133 -3.74 -9.70 9.07
CA LEU A 133 -4.16 -8.64 8.15
C LEU A 133 -3.99 -8.99 6.67
N PHE A 134 -3.42 -10.15 6.33
CA PHE A 134 -3.19 -10.54 4.93
C PHE A 134 -4.47 -10.60 4.08
N PRO A 135 -5.62 -11.10 4.59
CA PRO A 135 -6.87 -11.02 3.84
C PRO A 135 -7.27 -9.59 3.46
N ALA A 136 -6.99 -8.60 4.33
CA ALA A 136 -7.27 -7.20 4.03
C ALA A 136 -6.33 -6.60 2.96
N LEU A 137 -5.07 -7.07 2.90
CA LEU A 137 -4.16 -6.75 1.79
C LEU A 137 -4.70 -7.30 0.46
N VAL A 138 -5.19 -8.55 0.47
CA VAL A 138 -5.82 -9.18 -0.70
C VAL A 138 -7.05 -8.39 -1.13
N ASP A 139 -7.94 -8.03 -0.19
CA ASP A 139 -9.12 -7.22 -0.47
C ASP A 139 -8.78 -5.88 -1.15
N ALA A 140 -7.75 -5.18 -0.66
CA ALA A 140 -7.31 -3.92 -1.25
C ALA A 140 -6.85 -4.08 -2.72
N SER A 141 -6.20 -5.22 -3.03
CA SER A 141 -5.67 -5.50 -4.37
C SER A 141 -6.72 -5.86 -5.42
N ILE A 142 -7.92 -6.28 -4.99
CA ILE A 142 -9.03 -6.67 -5.88
C ILE A 142 -10.02 -5.53 -6.15
N LEU A 143 -9.86 -4.36 -5.53
CA LEU A 143 -10.72 -3.20 -5.79
C LEU A 143 -10.59 -2.70 -7.24
N ARG A 144 -11.70 -2.27 -7.85
CA ARG A 144 -11.75 -1.80 -9.25
C ARG A 144 -12.63 -0.56 -9.49
N HIS A 145 -13.24 0.00 -8.45
CA HIS A 145 -14.28 1.03 -8.60
C HIS A 145 -13.74 2.48 -8.66
N PHE A 146 -12.43 2.67 -8.50
CA PHE A 146 -11.77 3.98 -8.64
C PHE A 146 -10.40 3.84 -9.32
N PRO A 147 -9.87 4.90 -9.99
CA PRO A 147 -8.64 4.80 -10.78
C PRO A 147 -7.37 4.48 -9.97
N GLN A 148 -7.27 5.00 -8.75
CA GLN A 148 -6.11 4.79 -7.86
C GLN A 148 -6.01 3.35 -7.33
N THR A 149 -6.96 2.46 -7.64
CA THR A 149 -6.81 1.03 -7.34
C THR A 149 -5.55 0.43 -7.93
N SER A 150 -5.07 0.97 -9.06
CA SER A 150 -3.81 0.54 -9.65
C SER A 150 -2.58 0.93 -8.82
N ILE A 151 -2.64 2.03 -8.07
CA ILE A 151 -1.59 2.44 -7.13
C ILE A 151 -1.53 1.44 -5.97
N LEU A 152 -2.68 1.06 -5.41
CA LEU A 152 -2.73 0.05 -4.33
C LEU A 152 -2.15 -1.30 -4.77
N GLN A 153 -2.48 -1.74 -5.99
CA GLN A 153 -1.90 -2.96 -6.58
C GLN A 153 -0.38 -2.82 -6.75
N GLU A 154 0.08 -1.71 -7.33
CA GLU A 154 1.51 -1.46 -7.51
C GLU A 154 2.27 -1.48 -6.19
N THR A 155 1.76 -0.77 -5.17
CA THR A 155 2.32 -0.75 -3.82
C THR A 155 2.38 -2.16 -3.24
N LEU A 156 1.26 -2.90 -3.25
CA LEU A 156 1.23 -4.26 -2.71
C LEU A 156 2.24 -5.18 -3.39
N TRP A 157 2.32 -5.17 -4.73
CA TRP A 157 3.23 -6.05 -5.45
C TRP A 157 4.71 -5.70 -5.24
N LYS A 158 5.03 -4.42 -5.01
CA LYS A 158 6.37 -4.01 -4.56
C LYS A 158 6.67 -4.44 -3.13
N GLN A 159 5.68 -4.42 -2.24
CA GLN A 159 5.88 -4.73 -0.82
C GLN A 159 5.82 -6.22 -0.51
N LEU A 160 5.07 -7.03 -1.27
CA LEU A 160 4.86 -8.45 -0.97
C LEU A 160 6.15 -9.28 -0.91
N PRO A 161 7.15 -9.09 -1.80
CA PRO A 161 8.44 -9.77 -1.66
C PRO A 161 9.20 -9.34 -0.40
N VAL A 162 9.13 -8.05 -0.03
CA VAL A 162 9.75 -7.53 1.19
C VAL A 162 9.08 -8.12 2.43
N ILE A 163 7.74 -8.17 2.46
CA ILE A 163 6.94 -8.85 3.50
C ILE A 163 7.39 -10.31 3.63
N GLY A 164 7.49 -11.03 2.51
CA GLY A 164 7.91 -12.43 2.50
C GLY A 164 9.34 -12.63 3.01
N ALA A 165 10.25 -11.72 2.68
CA ALA A 165 11.63 -11.74 3.17
C ALA A 165 11.69 -11.49 4.69
N SER A 166 10.92 -10.52 5.21
CA SER A 166 10.86 -10.20 6.64
C SER A 166 10.27 -11.33 7.50
N LEU A 167 9.22 -12.01 7.02
CA LEU A 167 8.65 -13.18 7.72
C LEU A 167 9.56 -14.42 7.63
N GLY A 168 10.38 -14.48 6.59
CA GLY A 168 11.17 -15.65 6.26
C GLY A 168 10.37 -16.72 5.50
N LYS A 169 11.10 -17.47 4.67
CA LYS A 169 10.59 -18.46 3.73
C LYS A 169 9.59 -19.46 4.32
N GLN A 170 9.83 -19.97 5.53
CA GLN A 170 9.01 -21.04 6.12
C GLN A 170 7.63 -20.55 6.54
N VAL A 171 7.53 -19.34 7.07
CA VAL A 171 6.27 -18.73 7.49
C VAL A 171 5.49 -18.29 6.27
N PHE A 172 6.14 -17.50 5.39
CA PHE A 172 5.47 -16.89 4.24
C PHE A 172 4.87 -17.92 3.27
N LYS A 173 5.51 -19.08 3.07
CA LYS A 173 4.99 -20.18 2.23
C LYS A 173 3.57 -20.63 2.59
N ARG A 174 3.16 -20.48 3.85
CA ARG A 174 1.83 -20.91 4.33
C ARG A 174 0.72 -19.97 3.89
N HIS A 175 1.08 -18.76 3.46
CA HIS A 175 0.13 -17.68 3.16
C HIS A 175 0.22 -17.18 1.72
N ILE A 176 1.25 -17.57 0.97
CA ILE A 176 1.52 -17.02 -0.36
C ILE A 176 0.39 -17.25 -1.37
N GLU A 177 -0.34 -18.37 -1.26
CA GLU A 177 -1.43 -18.72 -2.16
C GLU A 177 -2.61 -17.75 -2.07
N LEU A 178 -2.78 -17.04 -0.93
CA LEU A 178 -3.79 -15.98 -0.78
C LEU A 178 -3.64 -14.88 -1.84
N PHE A 179 -2.43 -14.68 -2.34
CA PHE A 179 -2.11 -13.59 -3.27
C PHE A 179 -2.13 -14.02 -4.74
N PHE A 180 -2.33 -15.30 -5.06
CA PHE A 180 -2.20 -15.77 -6.45
C PHE A 180 -3.36 -15.35 -7.35
N ASP A 181 -4.60 -15.44 -6.88
CA ASP A 181 -5.75 -14.91 -7.62
C ASP A 181 -5.62 -13.41 -7.91
N PRO A 182 -5.40 -12.52 -6.92
CA PRO A 182 -5.25 -11.10 -7.20
C PRO A 182 -4.01 -10.78 -8.05
N LEU A 183 -2.90 -11.51 -7.87
CA LEU A 183 -1.70 -11.34 -8.70
C LEU A 183 -2.00 -11.67 -10.17
N ALA A 184 -2.66 -12.80 -10.44
CA ALA A 184 -3.08 -13.19 -11.78
C ALA A 184 -4.01 -12.13 -12.40
N LEU A 185 -4.98 -11.61 -11.63
CA LEU A 185 -5.88 -10.55 -12.09
C LEU A 185 -5.12 -9.26 -12.44
N THR A 186 -4.10 -8.85 -11.66
CA THR A 186 -3.28 -7.68 -12.02
C THR A 186 -2.43 -7.95 -13.28
N LEU A 187 -1.86 -9.15 -13.44
CA LEU A 187 -1.08 -9.52 -14.62
C LEU A 187 -1.90 -9.51 -15.92
N GLN A 188 -3.17 -9.88 -15.84
CA GLN A 188 -4.12 -9.79 -16.96
C GLN A 188 -4.65 -8.37 -17.19
N GLY A 189 -4.48 -7.47 -16.21
CA GLY A 189 -4.94 -6.09 -16.28
C GLY A 189 -4.21 -5.24 -17.33
N THR A 190 -4.77 -4.05 -17.58
CA THR A 190 -4.26 -3.08 -18.57
C THR A 190 -3.34 -2.01 -17.97
N HIS A 191 -3.34 -1.83 -16.65
CA HIS A 191 -2.54 -0.80 -16.01
C HIS A 191 -1.05 -1.18 -15.98
N ARG A 192 -0.22 -0.44 -16.73
CA ARG A 192 1.17 -0.80 -17.02
C ARG A 192 2.06 -0.91 -15.79
N LEU A 193 1.99 0.06 -14.86
CA LEU A 193 2.89 0.09 -13.69
C LEU A 193 2.55 -1.01 -12.68
N ALA A 194 1.26 -1.22 -12.42
CA ALA A 194 0.77 -2.31 -11.58
C ALA A 194 1.15 -3.67 -12.16
N LYS A 195 1.00 -3.86 -13.48
CA LYS A 195 1.43 -5.09 -14.17
C LYS A 195 2.94 -5.29 -14.10
N PHE A 196 3.74 -4.24 -14.30
CA PHE A 196 5.19 -4.33 -14.16
C PHE A 196 5.61 -4.73 -12.74
N ALA A 197 5.00 -4.11 -11.72
CA ALA A 197 5.22 -4.48 -10.33
C ALA A 197 4.81 -5.93 -10.03
N ALA A 198 3.69 -6.41 -10.59
CA ALA A 198 3.25 -7.80 -10.48
C ALA A 198 4.22 -8.81 -11.12
N VAL A 199 4.77 -8.49 -12.29
CA VAL A 199 5.80 -9.31 -12.96
C VAL A 199 7.05 -9.39 -12.10
N GLU A 200 7.52 -8.25 -11.59
CA GLU A 200 8.70 -8.19 -10.75
C GLU A 200 8.49 -8.90 -9.41
N CYS A 201 7.32 -8.74 -8.80
CA CYS A 201 6.88 -9.48 -7.63
C CYS A 201 6.96 -11.00 -7.88
N THR A 202 6.43 -11.47 -9.02
CA THR A 202 6.45 -12.90 -9.38
C THR A 202 7.87 -13.46 -9.42
N LYS A 203 8.82 -12.72 -10.02
CA LYS A 203 10.23 -13.13 -10.08
C LYS A 203 10.86 -13.19 -8.69
N GLN A 204 10.65 -12.16 -7.87
CA GLN A 204 11.23 -12.11 -6.53
C GLN A 204 10.63 -13.17 -5.60
N LEU A 205 9.32 -13.43 -5.71
CA LEU A 205 8.67 -14.52 -4.97
C LEU A 205 9.17 -15.90 -5.41
N SER A 206 9.37 -16.11 -6.71
CA SER A 206 9.99 -17.33 -7.25
C SER A 206 11.37 -17.56 -6.66
N GLN A 207 12.21 -16.52 -6.62
CA GLN A 207 13.55 -16.56 -6.03
C GLN A 207 13.50 -16.83 -4.51
N LEU A 208 12.64 -16.13 -3.76
CA LEU A 208 12.50 -16.26 -2.32
C LEU A 208 12.04 -17.68 -1.90
N ILE A 209 11.04 -18.21 -2.62
CA ILE A 209 10.44 -19.51 -2.31
C ILE A 209 11.27 -20.68 -2.88
N GLY A 210 11.98 -20.45 -3.97
CA GLY A 210 12.63 -21.46 -4.80
C GLY A 210 11.79 -21.77 -6.05
N PRO A 211 12.34 -21.64 -7.27
CA PRO A 211 11.56 -21.72 -8.51
C PRO A 211 10.71 -22.98 -8.66
N SER A 212 11.27 -24.16 -8.38
CA SER A 212 10.53 -25.44 -8.48
C SER A 212 9.36 -25.51 -7.50
N ILE A 213 9.55 -24.98 -6.28
CA ILE A 213 8.50 -24.97 -5.25
C ILE A 213 7.40 -23.97 -5.63
N PHE A 214 7.80 -22.78 -6.09
CA PHE A 214 6.84 -21.76 -6.51
C PHE A 214 6.00 -22.26 -7.69
N ARG A 215 6.65 -22.83 -8.72
CA ARG A 215 5.95 -23.44 -9.86
C ARG A 215 4.99 -24.55 -9.43
N GLY A 216 5.43 -25.47 -8.58
CA GLY A 216 4.57 -26.55 -8.07
C GLY A 216 3.36 -26.06 -7.29
N ARG A 217 3.40 -24.86 -6.70
CA ARG A 217 2.24 -24.23 -6.06
C ARG A 217 1.25 -23.66 -7.08
N LEU A 218 1.76 -23.13 -8.21
CA LEU A 218 0.90 -22.66 -9.29
C LEU A 218 0.15 -23.80 -9.99
N ASP A 219 0.73 -25.00 -10.04
CA ASP A 219 0.09 -26.18 -10.66
C ASP A 219 -1.24 -26.57 -9.98
N ALA A 220 -1.51 -26.09 -8.76
CA ALA A 220 -2.78 -26.30 -8.07
C ALA A 220 -3.98 -25.61 -8.74
N ASN A 221 -3.76 -24.64 -9.64
CA ASN A 221 -4.80 -23.91 -10.33
C ASN A 221 -4.36 -23.57 -11.76
N SER A 222 -5.14 -23.99 -12.75
CA SER A 222 -4.83 -23.79 -14.18
C SER A 222 -4.68 -22.32 -14.56
N MET A 223 -5.42 -21.41 -13.93
CA MET A 223 -5.28 -19.97 -14.14
C MET A 223 -3.92 -19.46 -13.63
N TRP A 224 -3.51 -19.88 -12.44
CA TRP A 224 -2.22 -19.48 -11.87
C TRP A 224 -1.07 -19.95 -12.75
N LEU A 225 -1.13 -21.21 -13.18
CA LEU A 225 -0.14 -21.77 -14.09
C LEU A 225 -0.09 -21.03 -15.44
N ALA A 226 -1.25 -20.71 -16.02
CA ALA A 226 -1.31 -20.02 -17.31
C ALA A 226 -0.86 -18.55 -17.25
N VAL A 227 -1.12 -17.86 -16.15
CA VAL A 227 -0.95 -16.40 -16.04
C VAL A 227 0.33 -16.01 -15.32
N ILE A 228 0.68 -16.68 -14.21
CA ILE A 228 1.81 -16.31 -13.35
C ILE A 228 3.08 -17.01 -13.83
N ALA A 229 3.00 -18.31 -14.16
CA ALA A 229 4.18 -19.10 -14.52
C ALA A 229 5.01 -18.57 -15.70
N PRO A 230 4.43 -17.93 -16.75
CA PRO A 230 5.21 -17.32 -17.83
C PRO A 230 6.21 -16.24 -17.39
N HIS A 231 6.09 -15.74 -16.16
CA HIS A 231 6.93 -14.68 -15.62
C HIS A 231 8.03 -15.18 -14.65
N LEU A 232 8.18 -16.50 -14.46
CA LEU A 232 9.10 -17.07 -13.47
C LEU A 232 10.57 -17.10 -13.89
N ASP A 233 10.85 -17.00 -15.18
CA ASP A 233 12.20 -17.03 -15.73
C ASP A 233 12.46 -15.80 -16.62
N PRO A 234 13.72 -15.32 -16.72
CA PRO A 234 14.08 -14.48 -17.84
C PRO A 234 13.90 -15.31 -19.11
N GLN A 235 13.09 -14.82 -20.05
CA GLN A 235 13.15 -15.32 -21.42
C GLN A 235 14.62 -15.24 -21.86
N PRO A 236 15.20 -16.32 -22.43
CA PRO A 236 16.56 -16.28 -22.97
C PRO A 236 16.71 -15.18 -24.02
#